data_AF-A0A2D5ZGA5-F1
#
_entry.id   AF-A0A2D5ZGA5-F1
#
_cell.length_a   1.000
_cell.length_b   1.000
_cell.length_c   1.000
_cell.angle_alpha   90.00
_cell.angle_beta   90.00
_cell.angle_gamma   90.00
#
_symmetry.space_group_name_H-M   'P 1'
#
loop_
_entity.id
_entity.type
_entity.pdbx_description
1 polymer ?
#
loop_
_entity_poly.entity_id
_entity_poly.type
_entity_poly.pdbx_seq_one_letter_code
_entity_poly.pdbx_strand_id
1 'polypeptide(L)'
;MGKRRFTELGWRKDPWFRALCAAIASCKTEEEIGDFLRDLGSLSELQSWSERLEVAKLLSQGLTYRDVAKHTGASTTTVTRVAKSIENGTGAYRKYLIGLQKKEAIKKFETPEEVKPGKGGEALRKYL
;
A
#
# COMPACT_ATOMS: atom_id res chain seq x y z
N MET A 1 -23.45 21.41 -7.48
CA MET A 1 -21.97 21.46 -7.54
C MET A 1 -21.44 20.04 -7.70
N GLY A 2 -20.61 19.78 -8.71
CA GLY A 2 -19.99 18.46 -8.89
C GLY A 2 -19.05 18.12 -7.75
N LYS A 3 -18.95 16.84 -7.36
CA LYS A 3 -17.99 16.40 -6.34
C LYS A 3 -16.57 16.72 -6.82
N ARG A 4 -15.78 17.41 -5.99
CA ARG A 4 -14.33 17.54 -6.23
C ARG A 4 -13.73 16.15 -6.32
N ARG A 5 -12.84 15.93 -7.29
CA ARG A 5 -12.14 14.67 -7.52
C ARG A 5 -10.65 14.93 -7.62
N PHE A 6 -9.87 14.09 -6.95
CA PHE A 6 -8.43 14.07 -7.16
C PHE A 6 -8.08 13.48 -8.53
N THR A 7 -7.00 13.99 -9.10
CA THR A 7 -6.37 13.48 -10.31
C THR A 7 -4.92 13.15 -9.98
N GLU A 8 -4.33 12.18 -10.67
CA GLU A 8 -2.93 11.77 -10.47
C GLU A 8 -1.93 12.94 -10.62
N LEU A 9 -2.26 13.93 -11.45
CA LEU A 9 -1.41 15.10 -11.72
C LEU A 9 -1.65 16.27 -10.75
N GLY A 10 -2.80 16.30 -10.06
CA GLY A 10 -3.29 17.48 -9.34
C GLY A 10 -3.42 17.34 -7.82
N TRP A 11 -3.52 16.11 -7.30
CA TRP A 11 -3.89 15.87 -5.90
C TRP A 11 -2.98 16.58 -4.88
N ARG A 12 -1.67 16.69 -5.14
CA ARG A 12 -0.71 17.39 -4.25
C ARG A 12 -0.88 18.91 -4.20
N LYS A 13 -1.47 19.49 -5.24
CA LYS A 13 -1.71 20.94 -5.32
C LYS A 13 -3.07 21.32 -4.75
N ASP A 14 -3.92 20.34 -4.46
CA ASP A 14 -5.24 20.59 -3.90
C ASP A 14 -5.12 21.26 -2.52
N PRO A 15 -5.82 22.38 -2.28
CA PRO A 15 -5.74 23.09 -1.00
C PRO A 15 -6.19 22.25 0.20
N TRP A 16 -7.19 21.38 0.03
CA TRP A 16 -7.68 20.54 1.13
C TRP A 16 -6.69 19.45 1.48
N PHE A 17 -6.06 18.84 0.47
CA PHE A 17 -5.00 17.87 0.71
C PHE A 17 -3.79 18.50 1.43
N ARG A 18 -3.40 19.73 1.04
CA ARG A 18 -2.32 20.46 1.71
C ARG A 18 -2.66 20.80 3.17
N ALA A 19 -3.89 21.25 3.43
CA ALA A 19 -4.37 21.52 4.78
C ALA A 19 -4.35 20.26 5.64
N LEU A 20 -4.79 19.11 5.10
CA LEU A 20 -4.70 17.82 5.77
C LEU A 20 -3.25 17.46 6.12
N CYS A 21 -2.31 17.58 5.17
CA CYS A 21 -0.90 17.32 5.44
C CYS A 21 -0.33 18.26 6.52
N ALA A 22 -0.69 19.53 6.51
CA ALA A 22 -0.24 20.51 7.50
C ALA A 22 -0.78 20.17 8.90
N ALA A 23 -2.04 19.74 9.01
CA ALA A 23 -2.64 19.31 10.27
C ALA A 23 -1.92 18.06 10.82
N ILE A 24 -1.73 17.02 10.01
CA ILE A 24 -0.99 15.80 10.42
C ILE A 24 0.43 16.14 10.87
N ALA A 25 1.12 17.04 10.16
CA ALA A 25 2.49 17.45 10.51
C ALA A 25 2.57 18.34 11.78
N SER A 26 1.44 18.89 12.23
CA SER A 26 1.39 19.71 13.44
C SER A 26 1.38 18.87 14.72
N CYS A 27 0.82 17.65 14.68
CA CYS A 27 0.82 16.70 15.78
C CYS A 27 2.25 16.36 16.24
N LYS A 28 2.44 16.23 17.55
CA LYS A 28 3.76 16.05 18.20
C LYS A 28 3.94 14.68 18.82
N THR A 29 2.84 14.00 19.15
CA THR A 29 2.86 12.68 19.80
C THR A 29 2.11 11.66 18.97
N GLU A 30 2.39 10.39 19.22
CA GLU A 30 1.65 9.27 18.60
C GLU A 30 0.18 9.29 19.00
N GLU A 31 -0.12 9.66 20.25
CA GLU A 31 -1.49 9.78 20.77
C GLU A 31 -2.27 10.88 20.04
N GLU A 32 -1.68 12.07 19.85
CA GLU A 32 -2.30 13.15 19.06
C GLU A 32 -2.58 12.74 17.61
N ILE A 33 -1.65 12.00 16.99
CA ILE A 33 -1.85 11.48 15.63
C ILE A 33 -2.98 10.45 15.63
N GLY A 34 -2.99 9.56 16.62
CA GLY A 34 -4.01 8.51 16.78
C GLY A 34 -5.42 9.08 16.91
N ASP A 35 -5.61 10.05 17.81
CA ASP A 35 -6.88 10.74 18.03
C ASP A 35 -7.32 11.47 16.77
N PHE A 36 -6.42 12.21 16.13
CA PHE A 36 -6.73 12.93 14.90
C PHE A 36 -7.13 11.99 13.75
N LEU A 37 -6.42 10.88 13.58
CA LEU A 37 -6.78 9.87 12.58
C LEU A 37 -8.12 9.20 12.90
N ARG A 38 -8.44 9.00 14.18
CA ARG A 38 -9.73 8.44 14.62
C ARG A 38 -10.91 9.36 14.32
N ASP A 39 -10.72 10.67 14.43
CA ASP A 39 -11.72 11.67 14.04
C ASP A 39 -11.89 11.76 12.52
N LEU A 40 -10.80 11.60 11.75
CA LEU A 40 -10.82 11.64 10.29
C LEU A 40 -11.42 10.39 9.64
N GLY A 41 -11.13 9.20 10.20
CA GLY A 41 -11.40 7.91 9.59
C GLY A 41 -12.14 6.96 10.52
N SER A 42 -12.95 6.09 9.93
CA SER A 42 -13.57 4.97 10.64
C SER A 42 -12.54 3.93 11.09
N LEU A 43 -12.88 3.10 12.08
CA LEU A 43 -11.99 2.03 12.56
C LEU A 43 -11.56 1.07 11.43
N SER A 44 -12.44 0.79 10.48
CA SER A 44 -12.13 -0.07 9.33
C SER A 44 -11.16 0.60 8.35
N GLU A 45 -11.20 1.93 8.20
CA GLU A 45 -10.23 2.68 7.39
C GLU A 45 -8.86 2.71 8.08
N LEU A 46 -8.81 2.95 9.39
CA LEU A 46 -7.57 2.89 10.16
C LEU A 46 -6.92 1.51 10.06
N GLN A 47 -7.69 0.45 10.29
CA GLN A 47 -7.25 -0.93 10.12
C GLN A 47 -6.71 -1.16 8.69
N SER A 48 -7.44 -0.69 7.68
CA SER A 48 -7.04 -0.83 6.28
C SER A 48 -5.74 -0.08 5.95
N TRP A 49 -5.48 1.08 6.55
CA TRP A 49 -4.23 1.83 6.35
C TRP A 49 -3.05 1.14 7.05
N SER A 50 -3.25 0.67 8.29
CA SER A 50 -2.27 -0.10 9.05
C SER A 50 -1.88 -1.40 8.35
N GLU A 51 -2.86 -2.16 7.84
CA GLU A 51 -2.60 -3.37 7.06
C GLU A 51 -1.76 -3.08 5.82
N ARG A 52 -2.06 -1.99 5.08
CA ARG A 52 -1.26 -1.62 3.88
C ARG A 52 0.18 -1.28 4.24
N LEU A 53 0.41 -0.65 5.39
CA LEU A 53 1.75 -0.35 5.88
C LEU A 53 2.52 -1.63 6.21
N GLU A 54 1.89 -2.58 6.92
CA GLU A 54 2.52 -3.85 7.28
C GLU A 54 2.77 -4.74 6.04
N VAL A 55 1.82 -4.79 5.10
CA VAL A 55 2.01 -5.43 3.79
C VAL A 55 3.25 -4.86 3.10
N ALA A 56 3.39 -3.53 3.06
CA ALA A 56 4.52 -2.89 2.39
C ALA A 56 5.87 -3.23 3.06
N LYS A 57 5.89 -3.31 4.39
CA LYS A 57 7.04 -3.71 5.18
C LYS A 57 7.44 -5.17 4.90
N LEU A 58 6.51 -6.10 4.98
CA LEU A 58 6.77 -7.53 4.75
C LEU A 58 7.21 -7.82 3.30
N LEU A 59 6.59 -7.16 2.32
CA LEU A 59 7.04 -7.25 0.92
C LEU A 59 8.47 -6.70 0.75
N SER A 60 8.82 -5.63 1.45
CA SER A 60 10.18 -5.07 1.43
C SER A 60 11.24 -5.98 2.06
N GLN A 61 10.81 -6.88 2.96
CA GLN A 61 11.62 -7.93 3.58
C GLN A 61 11.74 -9.19 2.71
N GLY A 62 11.07 -9.24 1.55
CA GLY A 62 11.17 -10.35 0.61
C GLY A 62 10.18 -11.50 0.82
N LEU A 63 9.14 -11.30 1.65
CA LEU A 63 8.09 -12.30 1.82
C LEU A 63 7.25 -12.46 0.55
N THR A 64 6.75 -13.66 0.31
CA THR A 64 5.86 -13.94 -0.83
C THR A 64 4.49 -13.33 -0.61
N TYR A 65 3.76 -13.05 -1.70
CA TYR A 65 2.42 -12.42 -1.61
C TYR A 65 1.44 -13.26 -0.78
N ARG A 66 1.55 -14.60 -0.88
CA ARG A 66 0.72 -15.52 -0.12
C ARG A 66 1.01 -15.44 1.38
N ASP A 67 2.28 -15.39 1.74
CA ASP A 67 2.68 -15.32 3.15
C ASP A 67 2.28 -13.98 3.75
N VAL A 68 2.45 -12.89 3.00
CA VAL A 68 1.99 -11.56 3.40
C VAL A 68 0.48 -11.54 3.63
N ALA A 69 -0.33 -12.03 2.68
CA ALA A 69 -1.78 -12.10 2.84
C ALA A 69 -2.20 -12.91 4.07
N LYS A 70 -1.51 -14.03 4.34
CA LYS A 70 -1.77 -14.86 5.52
C LYS A 70 -1.42 -14.14 6.83
N HIS A 71 -0.32 -13.40 6.88
CA HIS A 71 0.12 -12.69 8.08
C HIS A 71 -0.72 -11.46 8.39
N THR A 72 -1.06 -10.67 7.35
CA THR A 72 -1.74 -9.39 7.55
C THR A 72 -3.26 -9.50 7.49
N GLY A 73 -3.81 -10.65 7.09
CA GLY A 73 -5.24 -10.81 6.82
C GLY A 73 -5.73 -10.05 5.58
N ALA A 74 -4.83 -9.39 4.86
CA ALA A 74 -5.18 -8.57 3.70
C ALA A 74 -5.51 -9.45 2.49
N SER A 75 -6.48 -9.01 1.68
CA SER A 75 -6.81 -9.69 0.43
C SER A 75 -5.63 -9.68 -0.56
N THR A 76 -5.55 -10.68 -1.44
CA THR A 76 -4.57 -10.73 -2.53
C THR A 76 -4.61 -9.47 -3.41
N THR A 77 -5.80 -8.89 -3.61
CA THR A 77 -5.99 -7.62 -4.31
C THR A 77 -5.30 -6.47 -3.58
N THR A 78 -5.42 -6.41 -2.25
CA THR A 78 -4.74 -5.40 -1.43
C THR A 78 -3.23 -5.54 -1.53
N VAL A 79 -2.70 -6.77 -1.36
CA VAL A 79 -1.26 -7.05 -1.47
C VAL A 79 -0.73 -6.61 -2.84
N THR A 80 -1.44 -6.96 -3.91
CA THR A 80 -1.06 -6.57 -5.29
C THR A 80 -1.05 -5.06 -5.49
N ARG A 81 -2.04 -4.32 -4.94
CA ARG A 81 -2.08 -2.86 -5.03
C ARG A 81 -0.94 -2.19 -4.28
N VAL A 82 -0.59 -2.71 -3.10
CA VAL A 82 0.54 -2.21 -2.32
C VAL A 82 1.86 -2.48 -3.04
N ALA A 83 2.06 -3.68 -3.59
CA ALA A 83 3.23 -4.00 -4.40
C ALA A 83 3.40 -3.03 -5.58
N LYS A 84 2.34 -2.80 -6.36
CA LYS A 84 2.33 -1.79 -7.43
C LYS A 84 2.66 -0.38 -6.94
N SER A 85 2.20 -0.01 -5.74
CA SER A 85 2.50 1.30 -5.13
C SER A 85 3.96 1.41 -4.66
N ILE A 86 4.57 0.30 -4.25
CA ILE A 86 6.01 0.25 -3.95
C ILE A 86 6.80 0.45 -5.24
N GLU A 87 6.47 -0.30 -6.30
CA GLU A 87 7.17 -0.26 -7.59
C GLU A 87 7.04 1.11 -8.27
N ASN A 88 5.80 1.52 -8.54
CA ASN A 88 5.44 2.63 -9.43
C ASN A 88 4.87 3.86 -8.72
N GLY A 89 4.78 3.84 -7.39
CA GLY A 89 4.26 4.96 -6.63
C GLY A 89 5.29 6.07 -6.43
N THR A 90 5.03 6.92 -5.42
CA THR A 90 5.86 8.10 -5.11
C THR A 90 7.24 7.77 -4.53
N GLY A 91 7.51 6.49 -4.25
CA GLY A 91 8.69 6.04 -3.52
C GLY A 91 8.62 6.27 -2.00
N ALA A 92 7.51 6.77 -1.46
CA ALA A 92 7.37 7.05 -0.03
C ALA A 92 7.53 5.80 0.85
N TYR A 93 6.97 4.66 0.44
CA TYR A 93 7.21 3.38 1.14
C TYR A 93 8.70 3.06 1.22
N ARG A 94 9.44 3.21 0.11
CA ARG A 94 10.89 3.00 0.13
C ARG A 94 11.58 4.00 1.04
N LYS A 95 11.23 5.29 0.96
CA LYS A 95 11.86 6.33 1.78
C LYS A 95 11.69 6.08 3.29
N TYR A 96 10.46 5.77 3.73
CA TYR A 96 10.13 5.71 5.15
C TYR A 96 10.14 4.29 5.75
N LEU A 97 10.00 3.23 4.93
CA LEU A 97 10.14 1.83 5.39
C LEU A 97 11.53 1.25 5.07
N ILE A 98 12.09 1.53 3.88
CA ILE A 98 13.39 0.99 3.47
C ILE A 98 14.55 1.89 3.92
N GLY A 99 14.30 3.17 4.23
CA GLY A 99 15.26 4.02 4.96
C GLY A 99 15.64 3.44 6.34
N LEU A 100 14.81 2.55 6.89
CA LEU A 100 15.09 1.77 8.09
C LEU A 100 15.87 0.46 7.81
N GLN A 101 16.03 0.03 6.55
CA GLN A 101 16.50 -1.32 6.22
C GLN A 101 17.52 -1.52 5.06
N LYS A 102 17.84 -0.56 4.17
CA LYS A 102 18.82 -0.86 3.09
C LYS A 102 20.02 0.06 3.00
N LYS A 103 21.17 -0.55 3.28
CA LYS A 103 22.34 -0.46 2.42
C LYS A 103 22.34 -1.43 1.21
N GLU A 104 21.59 -2.55 1.11
CA GLU A 104 21.95 -3.54 0.03
C GLU A 104 20.86 -4.31 -0.75
N ALA A 105 19.64 -4.62 -0.28
CA ALA A 105 18.88 -5.73 -0.92
C ALA A 105 17.93 -5.41 -2.11
N ILE A 106 18.13 -4.40 -2.97
CA ILE A 106 17.30 -4.21 -4.20
C ILE A 106 18.10 -4.63 -5.44
N LYS A 107 18.34 -5.94 -5.59
CA LYS A 107 18.80 -6.53 -6.87
C LYS A 107 18.08 -7.81 -7.27
N LYS A 108 16.99 -8.20 -6.60
CA LYS A 108 16.21 -9.40 -6.94
C LYS A 108 14.71 -9.11 -6.85
N PHE A 109 14.16 -8.51 -7.90
CA PHE A 109 12.77 -8.70 -8.28
C PHE A 109 12.79 -9.09 -9.74
N GLU A 110 13.08 -10.37 -9.98
CA GLU A 110 12.71 -11.02 -11.25
C GLU A 110 11.19 -10.98 -11.35
N THR A 111 10.70 -10.46 -12.47
CA THR A 111 9.32 -10.65 -12.91
C THR A 111 9.03 -12.15 -12.95
N PRO A 112 7.86 -12.64 -12.48
CA PRO A 112 7.55 -14.06 -12.61
C PRO A 112 7.40 -14.44 -14.09
N GLU A 113 8.45 -15.01 -14.67
CA GLU A 113 8.33 -15.94 -15.79
C GLU A 113 7.70 -17.24 -15.27
N GLU A 114 6.64 -17.65 -15.97
CA GLU A 114 6.10 -19.01 -16.06
C GLU A 114 5.90 -19.82 -14.76
N VAL A 115 4.71 -19.66 -14.16
CA VAL A 115 4.12 -20.74 -13.35
C VAL A 115 3.70 -21.88 -14.30
N LYS A 116 4.45 -22.99 -14.28
CA LYS A 116 4.15 -24.23 -15.03
C LYS A 116 2.72 -24.72 -14.75
N PRO A 117 2.02 -25.30 -15.75
CA PRO A 117 0.62 -25.66 -15.61
C PRO A 117 0.44 -26.86 -14.67
N GLY A 118 -0.06 -26.60 -13.47
CA GLY A 118 -0.67 -27.62 -12.62
C GLY A 118 -2.06 -27.98 -13.17
N LYS A 119 -2.38 -29.27 -13.22
CA LYS A 119 -3.59 -29.88 -13.83
C LYS A 119 -4.91 -29.17 -13.45
N GLY A 120 -5.25 -28.13 -14.20
CA GLY A 120 -6.53 -27.41 -14.11
C GLY A 120 -6.90 -26.70 -15.42
N GLY A 121 -6.22 -27.07 -16.51
CA GLY A 121 -6.43 -26.50 -17.84
C GLY A 121 -7.67 -27.10 -18.51
N GLU A 122 -8.85 -26.67 -18.09
CA GLU A 122 -10.05 -26.76 -18.95
C GLU A 122 -11.15 -25.73 -18.65
N ALA A 123 -11.03 -24.90 -17.60
CA ALA A 123 -12.15 -24.06 -17.16
C ALA A 123 -12.22 -22.62 -17.71
N LEU A 124 -11.26 -22.18 -18.54
CA LEU A 124 -11.18 -20.76 -18.98
C LEU A 124 -11.60 -20.49 -20.43
N ARG A 125 -12.29 -21.44 -21.08
CA ARG A 125 -12.98 -21.23 -22.37
C ARG A 125 -14.50 -21.11 -22.25
N LYS A 126 -15.07 -21.09 -21.04
CA LYS A 126 -16.53 -21.02 -20.83
C LYS A 126 -17.07 -19.60 -20.57
N TYR A 127 -16.19 -18.60 -20.47
CA TYR A 127 -16.55 -17.22 -20.11
C TYR A 127 -16.05 -16.16 -21.10
N LEU A 128 -15.74 -16.57 -22.33
CA LEU A 128 -15.61 -15.73 -23.53
C LEU A 128 -16.49 -16.35 -24.61
#